data_AF-A0A914UIW5-F1
#
_entry.id   AF-A0A914UIW5-F1
#
_cell.length_a   1.000
_cell.length_b   1.000
_cell.length_c   1.000
_cell.angle_alpha   90.00
_cell.angle_beta   90.00
_cell.angle_gamma   90.00
#
_symmetry.space_group_name_H-M   'P 1'
#
loop_
_entity.id
_entity.type
_entity.pdbx_description
1 polymer ?
#
loop_
_entity_poly.entity_id
_entity_poly.type
_entity_poly.pdbx_seq_one_letter_code
_entity_poly.pdbx_strand_id
1 'polypeptide(L)'
;MFPKRARRAPGVGAGVGDFYGVDDDVPHNGPKPTLQSSVVMPAIETKSRDAAISELKSTEKVEQKSRNQRMFANLLVGTLNKFRKDERKISTVEKVQMQKQKEIEQRLEEKKKTERETVMKERGELMEQRRDKEREIRKLQRKRAIVQYAEREQDHTRKLQNFIQTVAKPPIFYLPGKHTLRTLELLKNTAKRLEEQVTKRQEQLEKDLAAVDTAPI
;
A
#
# COMPACT_ATOMS: atom_id res chain seq x y z
N MET A 1 3.71 -52.80 -15.30
CA MET A 1 4.12 -52.35 -13.95
C MET A 1 4.54 -50.89 -14.05
N PHE A 2 3.72 -49.96 -13.55
CA PHE A 2 4.03 -48.52 -13.50
C PHE A 2 4.22 -48.13 -12.03
N PRO A 3 5.27 -47.35 -11.67
CA PRO A 3 5.47 -46.97 -10.27
C PRO A 3 4.46 -45.89 -9.85
N LYS A 4 3.84 -46.12 -8.69
CA LYS A 4 2.85 -45.24 -8.07
C LYS A 4 3.48 -43.89 -7.70
N ARG A 5 2.84 -42.80 -8.13
CA ARG A 5 3.15 -41.42 -7.73
C ARG A 5 2.92 -41.25 -6.22
N ALA A 6 3.97 -40.78 -5.53
CA ALA A 6 3.90 -40.35 -4.14
C ALA A 6 3.09 -39.05 -4.03
N ARG A 7 2.13 -39.03 -3.09
CA ARG A 7 1.37 -37.83 -2.73
C ARG A 7 2.29 -36.90 -1.93
N ARG A 8 2.62 -35.72 -2.47
CA ARG A 8 3.19 -34.61 -1.70
C ARG A 8 2.06 -33.79 -1.09
N ALA A 9 2.17 -33.53 0.20
CA ALA A 9 1.26 -32.71 0.99
C ALA A 9 1.25 -31.25 0.49
N PRO A 10 0.11 -30.55 0.53
CA PRO A 10 0.06 -29.11 0.28
C PRO A 10 0.62 -28.35 1.49
N GLY A 11 1.83 -27.81 1.32
CA GLY A 11 2.44 -26.89 2.26
C GLY A 11 1.91 -25.47 2.05
N VAL A 12 1.14 -25.00 3.03
CA VAL A 12 1.06 -23.63 3.57
C VAL A 12 1.25 -22.50 2.55
N GLY A 13 0.14 -22.07 1.94
CA GLY A 13 0.07 -20.76 1.30
C GLY A 13 0.20 -19.67 2.35
N ALA A 14 1.24 -18.85 2.23
CA ALA A 14 1.35 -17.59 2.96
C ALA A 14 0.25 -16.66 2.45
N GLY A 15 -0.85 -16.57 3.21
CA GLY A 15 -1.90 -15.59 3.00
C GLY A 15 -1.32 -14.20 3.20
N VAL A 16 -1.19 -13.46 2.09
CA VAL A 16 -1.05 -12.01 2.11
C VAL A 16 -2.35 -11.49 2.72
N GLY A 17 -2.25 -10.91 3.91
CA GLY A 17 -3.39 -10.32 4.61
C GLY A 17 -3.93 -9.14 3.81
N ASP A 18 -5.04 -9.38 3.13
CA ASP A 18 -5.91 -8.34 2.59
C ASP A 18 -6.53 -7.57 3.75
N PHE A 19 -5.82 -6.54 4.21
CA PHE A 19 -6.36 -5.50 5.09
C PHE A 19 -7.24 -4.57 4.24
N TYR A 20 -8.45 -5.04 3.92
CA TYR A 20 -9.56 -4.17 3.57
C TYR A 20 -10.49 -4.15 4.77
N GLY A 21 -10.35 -3.11 5.60
CA GLY A 21 -11.41 -2.70 6.51
C GLY A 21 -12.58 -2.23 5.64
N VAL A 22 -13.55 -3.14 5.46
CA VAL A 22 -14.85 -2.82 4.89
C VAL A 22 -15.69 -2.28 6.03
N ASP A 23 -16.08 -1.02 5.91
CA ASP A 23 -17.12 -0.39 6.72
C ASP A 23 -18.38 -1.27 6.66
N ASP A 24 -18.74 -1.90 7.78
CA ASP A 24 -20.02 -2.59 7.95
C ASP A 24 -21.17 -1.56 8.10
N ASP A 25 -21.44 -0.80 7.03
CA ASP A 25 -22.78 -0.27 6.78
C ASP A 25 -23.60 -1.38 6.09
N VAL A 26 -23.86 -2.45 6.82
CA VAL A 26 -24.80 -3.49 6.40
C VAL A 26 -26.22 -2.95 6.60
N PRO A 27 -27.01 -2.72 5.54
CA PRO A 27 -28.38 -2.28 5.72
C PRO A 27 -29.17 -3.47 6.28
N HIS A 28 -29.64 -3.34 7.53
CA HIS A 28 -30.46 -4.33 8.20
C HIS A 28 -31.83 -4.42 7.52
N ASN A 29 -31.91 -5.17 6.41
CA ASN A 29 -33.12 -5.33 5.62
C ASN A 29 -33.92 -6.55 6.07
N GLY A 30 -34.50 -6.46 7.27
CA GLY A 30 -35.51 -7.39 7.78
C GLY A 30 -36.70 -6.60 8.35
N PRO A 31 -37.95 -7.04 8.13
CA PRO A 31 -39.11 -6.37 8.70
C PRO A 31 -39.06 -6.46 10.23
N LYS A 32 -38.92 -5.32 10.90
CA LYS A 32 -38.97 -5.24 12.36
C LYS A 32 -40.40 -5.55 12.83
N PRO A 33 -40.62 -6.48 13.78
CA PRO A 33 -41.95 -6.72 14.31
C PRO A 33 -42.43 -5.47 15.05
N THR A 34 -43.52 -4.86 14.57
CA THR A 34 -44.17 -3.71 15.23
C THR A 34 -45.43 -4.22 15.93
N LEU A 35 -45.44 -4.17 17.26
CA LEU A 35 -46.65 -4.34 18.06
C LEU A 35 -47.45 -3.03 17.97
N GLN A 36 -48.67 -3.08 17.45
CA GLN A 36 -49.58 -1.93 17.50
C GLN A 36 -50.21 -1.84 18.90
N SER A 37 -49.54 -1.13 19.81
CA SER A 37 -50.13 -0.78 21.11
C SER A 37 -50.92 0.53 20.98
N SER A 38 -52.25 0.43 21.01
CA SER A 38 -53.12 1.57 21.23
C SER A 38 -53.23 1.80 22.74
N VAL A 39 -52.69 2.92 23.22
CA VAL A 39 -52.93 3.41 24.58
C VAL A 39 -53.94 4.55 24.48
N VAL A 40 -55.17 4.31 24.89
CA VAL A 40 -56.19 5.35 25.05
C VAL A 40 -55.97 6.00 26.41
N MET A 41 -55.46 7.23 26.42
CA MET A 41 -55.42 8.03 27.64
C MET A 41 -56.84 8.51 27.96
N PRO A 42 -57.38 8.29 29.18
CA PRO A 42 -58.57 8.99 29.60
C PRO A 42 -58.22 10.48 29.68
N ALA A 43 -58.99 11.32 28.99
CA ALA A 43 -58.85 12.76 29.05
C ALA A 43 -59.17 13.22 30.48
N ILE A 44 -58.15 13.36 31.32
CA ILE A 44 -58.28 14.14 32.53
C ILE A 44 -58.37 15.58 32.04
N GLU A 45 -59.58 16.12 32.00
CA GLU A 45 -59.85 17.54 31.77
C GLU A 45 -59.26 18.33 32.95
N THR A 46 -57.94 18.47 32.98
CA THR A 46 -57.29 19.44 33.83
C THR A 46 -57.66 20.79 33.24
N LYS A 47 -58.49 21.55 33.97
CA LYS A 47 -58.72 22.98 33.69
C LYS A 47 -57.40 23.60 33.27
N SER A 48 -57.40 24.28 32.11
CA SER A 48 -56.19 24.89 31.56
C SER A 48 -55.51 25.70 32.66
N ARG A 49 -54.17 25.61 32.70
CA ARG A 49 -53.34 26.33 33.66
C ARG A 49 -53.75 27.80 33.80
N ASP A 50 -54.18 28.41 32.70
CA ASP A 50 -54.63 29.81 32.65
C ASP A 50 -55.95 30.07 33.39
N ALA A 51 -56.87 29.11 33.38
CA ALA A 51 -58.14 29.19 34.10
C ALA A 51 -57.95 29.06 35.62
N ALA A 52 -57.00 28.22 36.05
CA ALA A 52 -56.64 28.14 37.48
C ALA A 52 -55.93 29.42 37.96
N ILE A 53 -55.11 30.03 37.11
CA ILE A 53 -54.40 31.28 37.42
C ILE A 53 -55.37 32.47 37.51
N SER A 54 -56.41 32.52 36.68
CA SER A 54 -57.39 33.61 36.71
C SER A 54 -58.29 33.55 37.96
N GLU A 55 -58.71 32.37 38.39
CA GLU A 55 -59.46 32.15 39.64
C GLU A 55 -58.65 32.54 40.89
N LEU A 56 -57.33 32.27 40.90
CA LEU A 56 -56.46 32.70 42.01
C LEU A 56 -56.21 34.21 42.01
N LYS A 57 -56.12 34.86 40.84
CA LYS A 57 -55.90 36.31 40.73
C LYS A 57 -57.11 37.15 41.14
N SER A 58 -58.32 36.62 41.05
CA SER A 58 -59.56 37.34 41.44
C SER A 58 -59.84 37.29 42.94
N THR A 59 -59.22 36.36 43.68
CA THR A 59 -59.43 36.14 45.12
C THR A 59 -58.34 36.75 46.01
N GLU A 60 -57.25 37.25 45.41
CA GLU A 60 -56.06 37.71 46.13
C GLU A 60 -56.12 39.21 46.50
N LYS A 61 -55.80 39.56 47.75
CA LYS A 61 -55.77 40.96 48.23
C LYS A 61 -54.58 41.73 47.61
N VAL A 62 -54.78 43.02 47.31
CA VAL A 62 -53.79 43.88 46.62
C VAL A 62 -52.42 43.93 47.32
N GLU A 63 -52.40 43.93 48.66
CA GLU A 63 -51.17 43.91 49.46
C GLU A 63 -50.41 42.57 49.37
N GLN A 64 -51.15 41.46 49.35
CA GLN A 64 -50.58 40.12 49.16
C GLN A 64 -50.00 39.97 47.76
N LYS A 65 -50.66 40.55 46.75
CA LYS A 65 -50.15 40.59 45.38
C LYS A 65 -48.84 41.38 45.26
N SER A 66 -48.73 42.54 45.91
CA SER A 66 -47.49 43.34 45.95
C SER A 66 -46.35 42.63 46.68
N ARG A 67 -46.66 41.92 47.78
CA ARG A 67 -45.69 41.12 48.53
C ARG A 67 -45.27 39.87 47.75
N ASN A 68 -46.21 39.14 47.15
CA ASN A 68 -45.93 37.98 46.31
C ASN A 68 -45.13 38.38 45.07
N GLN A 69 -45.44 39.49 44.43
CA GLN A 69 -44.65 40.01 43.31
C GLN A 69 -43.23 40.37 43.73
N ARG A 70 -43.01 40.99 44.89
CA ARG A 70 -41.65 41.29 45.40
C ARG A 70 -40.90 40.04 45.84
N MET A 71 -41.56 39.11 46.52
CA MET A 71 -40.98 37.83 46.94
C MET A 71 -40.57 36.97 45.73
N PHE A 72 -41.47 36.82 44.74
CA PHE A 72 -41.18 36.07 43.53
C PHE A 72 -40.23 36.81 42.59
N ALA A 73 -40.33 38.14 42.44
CA ALA A 73 -39.38 38.88 41.61
C ALA A 73 -37.96 38.81 42.18
N ASN A 74 -37.75 39.06 43.47
CA ASN A 74 -36.40 39.07 44.02
C ASN A 74 -35.77 37.66 44.03
N LEU A 75 -36.56 36.62 44.32
CA LEU A 75 -36.07 35.25 44.37
C LEU A 75 -35.86 34.65 42.97
N LEU A 76 -36.87 34.72 42.08
CA LEU A 76 -36.82 34.12 40.75
C LEU A 76 -36.04 34.97 39.76
N VAL A 77 -36.15 36.30 39.77
CA VAL A 77 -35.36 37.16 38.86
C VAL A 77 -33.90 37.18 39.30
N GLY A 78 -33.63 37.13 40.60
CA GLY A 78 -32.28 37.00 41.15
C GLY A 78 -31.59 35.69 40.77
N THR A 79 -32.29 34.55 40.90
CA THR A 79 -31.78 33.25 40.45
C THR A 79 -31.70 33.15 38.93
N LEU A 80 -32.70 33.60 38.18
CA LEU A 80 -32.67 33.63 36.71
C LEU A 80 -31.51 34.47 36.17
N ASN A 81 -31.21 35.61 36.79
CA ASN A 81 -30.06 36.43 36.42
C ASN A 81 -28.72 35.76 36.80
N LYS A 82 -28.67 34.97 37.88
CA LYS A 82 -27.53 34.10 38.20
C LYS A 82 -27.37 32.99 37.15
N PHE A 83 -28.45 32.28 36.81
CA PHE A 83 -28.45 31.26 35.74
C PHE A 83 -28.01 31.83 34.41
N ARG A 84 -28.51 32.99 33.99
CA ARG A 84 -28.05 33.66 32.75
C ARG A 84 -26.57 34.05 32.79
N LYS A 85 -26.05 34.46 33.95
CA LYS A 85 -24.61 34.79 34.11
C LYS A 85 -23.77 33.52 34.09
N ASP A 86 -24.24 32.44 34.70
CA ASP A 86 -23.54 31.17 34.75
C ASP A 86 -23.60 30.45 33.39
N GLU A 87 -24.73 30.47 32.67
CA GLU A 87 -24.84 30.06 31.26
C GLU A 87 -23.90 30.85 30.36
N ARG A 88 -23.79 32.17 30.53
CA ARG A 88 -22.84 32.98 29.76
C ARG A 88 -21.39 32.59 30.06
N LYS A 89 -21.03 32.36 31.33
CA LYS A 89 -19.70 31.88 31.71
C LYS A 89 -19.40 30.50 31.16
N ILE A 90 -20.36 29.58 31.24
CA ILE A 90 -20.27 28.24 30.66
C ILE A 90 -20.07 28.39 29.14
N SER A 91 -20.86 29.23 28.47
CA SER A 91 -20.71 29.50 27.03
C SER A 91 -19.33 30.08 26.68
N THR A 92 -18.74 30.93 27.53
CA THR A 92 -17.40 31.49 27.29
C THR A 92 -16.32 30.45 27.52
N VAL A 93 -16.47 29.59 28.55
CA VAL A 93 -15.54 28.51 28.84
C VAL A 93 -15.61 27.43 27.74
N GLU A 94 -16.81 27.07 27.30
CA GLU A 94 -17.06 26.17 26.17
C GLU A 94 -16.49 26.73 24.87
N LYS A 95 -16.64 28.03 24.60
CA LYS A 95 -16.02 28.69 23.44
C LYS A 95 -14.50 28.63 23.49
N VAL A 96 -13.90 28.87 24.65
CA VAL A 96 -12.43 28.77 24.83
C VAL A 96 -11.96 27.32 24.71
N GLN A 97 -12.71 26.35 25.23
CA GLN A 97 -12.40 24.93 25.08
C GLN A 97 -12.56 24.46 23.63
N MET A 98 -13.62 24.87 22.93
CA MET A 98 -13.81 24.61 21.50
C MET A 98 -12.68 25.21 20.67
N GLN A 99 -12.22 26.43 20.96
CA GLN A 99 -11.10 27.04 20.26
C GLN A 99 -9.80 26.24 20.47
N LYS A 100 -9.52 25.82 21.71
CA LYS A 100 -8.36 24.96 22.01
C LYS A 100 -8.46 23.59 21.34
N GLN A 101 -9.64 22.97 21.36
CA GLN A 101 -9.88 21.70 20.67
C GLN A 101 -9.69 21.83 19.17
N LYS A 102 -10.21 22.91 18.57
CA LYS A 102 -10.02 23.20 17.15
C LYS A 102 -8.55 23.44 16.79
N GLU A 103 -7.80 24.13 17.63
CA GLU A 103 -6.35 24.34 17.43
C GLU A 103 -5.57 23.02 17.53
N ILE A 104 -5.96 22.14 18.47
CA ILE A 104 -5.37 20.80 18.62
C ILE A 104 -5.72 19.92 17.41
N GLU A 105 -6.97 19.95 16.96
CA GLU A 105 -7.44 19.19 15.80
C GLU A 105 -6.75 19.65 14.51
N GLN A 106 -6.61 20.97 14.31
CA GLN A 106 -5.86 21.53 13.18
C GLN A 106 -4.41 21.09 13.20
N ARG A 107 -3.73 21.19 14.35
CA ARG A 107 -2.33 20.72 14.49
C ARG A 107 -2.21 19.20 14.28
N LEU A 108 -3.20 18.42 14.71
CA LEU A 108 -3.22 16.98 14.51
C LEU A 108 -3.44 16.62 13.04
N GLU A 109 -4.31 17.37 12.35
CA GLU A 109 -4.59 17.18 10.93
C GLU A 109 -3.38 17.56 10.07
N GLU A 110 -2.70 18.68 10.39
CA GLU A 110 -1.46 19.09 9.74
C GLU A 110 -0.37 18.03 9.89
N LYS A 111 -0.16 17.48 11.10
CA LYS A 111 0.79 16.38 11.31
C LYS A 111 0.43 15.12 10.54
N LYS A 112 -0.85 14.74 10.51
CA LYS A 112 -1.31 13.59 9.70
C LYS A 112 -1.08 13.82 8.21
N LYS A 113 -1.28 15.04 7.71
CA LYS A 113 -1.03 15.39 6.30
C LYS A 113 0.46 15.30 5.98
N THR A 114 1.34 15.87 6.81
CA THR A 114 2.80 15.81 6.58
C THR A 114 3.35 14.39 6.69
N GLU A 115 2.89 13.59 7.65
CA GLU A 115 3.24 12.16 7.75
C GLU A 115 2.77 11.38 6.52
N ARG A 116 1.55 11.63 6.05
CA ARG A 116 1.04 10.97 4.83
C ARG A 116 1.85 11.37 3.60
N GLU A 117 2.21 12.65 3.47
CA GLU A 117 3.01 13.14 2.35
C GLU A 117 4.43 12.58 2.36
N THR A 118 5.08 12.51 3.53
CA THR A 118 6.42 11.93 3.68
C THR A 118 6.43 10.44 3.34
N VAL A 119 5.47 9.67 3.86
CA VAL A 119 5.31 8.25 3.52
C VAL A 119 5.05 8.04 2.02
N MET A 120 4.24 8.90 1.39
CA MET A 120 4.00 8.81 -0.07
C MET A 120 5.25 9.12 -0.88
N LYS A 121 6.05 10.11 -0.47
CA LYS A 121 7.33 10.43 -1.12
C LYS A 121 8.33 9.29 -0.98
N GLU A 122 8.55 8.80 0.24
CA GLU A 122 9.44 7.66 0.51
C GLU A 122 9.03 6.41 -0.27
N ARG A 123 7.72 6.13 -0.32
CA ARG A 123 7.19 5.02 -1.12
C ARG A 123 7.44 5.22 -2.62
N GLY A 124 7.31 6.45 -3.11
CA GLY A 124 7.62 6.82 -4.49
C GLY A 124 9.10 6.58 -4.83
N GLU A 125 9.99 7.12 -4.01
CA GLU A 125 11.44 6.95 -4.13
C GLU A 125 11.85 5.46 -4.07
N LEU A 126 11.27 4.69 -3.14
CA LEU A 126 11.55 3.26 -3.03
C LEU A 126 11.07 2.48 -4.26
N MET A 127 9.94 2.86 -4.86
CA MET A 127 9.45 2.26 -6.10
C MET A 127 10.33 2.60 -7.30
N GLU A 128 10.84 3.83 -7.37
CA GLU A 128 11.78 4.25 -8.42
C GLU A 128 13.11 3.48 -8.30
N GLN A 129 13.70 3.44 -7.10
CA GLN A 129 14.91 2.66 -6.83
C GLN A 129 14.71 1.17 -7.16
N ARG A 130 13.54 0.61 -6.86
CA ARG A 130 13.22 -0.77 -7.24
C ARG A 130 13.23 -0.95 -8.75
N ARG A 131 12.63 -0.01 -9.50
CA ARG A 131 12.62 -0.05 -10.97
C ARG A 131 14.03 0.07 -11.54
N ASP A 132 14.86 0.96 -11.00
CA ASP A 132 16.26 1.10 -11.37
C ASP A 132 17.03 -0.21 -11.18
N LYS A 133 16.93 -0.81 -9.99
CA LYS A 133 17.58 -2.08 -9.68
C LYS A 133 17.08 -3.21 -10.58
N GLU A 134 15.78 -3.28 -10.84
CA GLU A 134 15.24 -4.30 -11.74
C GLU A 134 15.76 -4.15 -13.18
N ARG A 135 15.88 -2.90 -13.65
CA ARG A 135 16.47 -2.58 -14.95
C ARG A 135 17.94 -2.97 -15.02
N GLU A 136 18.70 -2.67 -13.98
CA GLU A 136 20.10 -3.07 -13.85
C GLU A 136 20.26 -4.59 -13.84
N ILE A 137 19.42 -5.30 -13.07
CA ILE A 137 19.41 -6.77 -13.03
C ILE A 137 19.15 -7.35 -14.42
N ARG A 138 18.17 -6.81 -15.16
CA ARG A 138 17.88 -7.26 -16.54
C ARG A 138 19.07 -7.02 -17.48
N LYS A 139 19.74 -5.87 -17.36
CA LYS A 139 20.96 -5.55 -18.14
C LYS A 139 22.07 -6.56 -17.83
N LEU A 140 22.34 -6.82 -16.55
CA LEU A 140 23.34 -7.78 -16.10
C LEU A 140 23.01 -9.22 -16.54
N GLN A 141 21.75 -9.63 -16.49
CA GLN A 141 21.30 -10.94 -16.98
C GLN A 141 21.56 -11.11 -18.47
N ARG A 142 21.29 -10.09 -19.30
CA ARG A 142 21.60 -10.11 -20.74
C ARG A 142 23.11 -10.26 -20.98
N LYS A 143 23.93 -9.45 -20.32
CA LYS A 143 25.40 -9.55 -20.41
C LYS A 143 25.90 -10.93 -20.02
N ARG A 144 25.41 -11.46 -18.90
CA ARG A 144 25.78 -12.79 -18.41
C ARG A 144 25.43 -13.88 -19.43
N ALA A 145 24.26 -13.79 -20.07
CA ALA A 145 23.85 -14.77 -21.07
C ALA A 145 24.80 -14.76 -22.29
N ILE A 146 25.19 -13.57 -22.76
CA ILE A 146 26.14 -13.40 -23.88
C ILE A 146 27.51 -14.00 -23.51
N VAL A 147 28.05 -13.64 -22.35
CA VAL A 147 29.35 -14.16 -21.88
C VAL A 147 29.31 -15.67 -21.74
N GLN A 148 28.27 -16.22 -21.11
CA GLN A 148 28.15 -17.66 -20.91
C GLN A 148 28.07 -18.42 -22.25
N TYR A 149 27.40 -17.87 -23.26
CA TYR A 149 27.36 -18.46 -24.58
C TYR A 149 28.76 -18.51 -25.22
N ALA A 150 29.50 -17.40 -25.16
CA ALA A 150 30.85 -17.33 -25.69
C ALA A 150 31.85 -18.21 -24.95
N GLU A 151 31.78 -18.29 -23.61
CA GLU A 151 32.61 -19.20 -22.81
C GLU A 151 32.43 -20.66 -23.24
N ARG A 152 31.18 -21.10 -23.42
CA ARG A 152 30.90 -22.48 -23.88
C ARG A 152 31.50 -22.76 -25.26
N GLU A 153 31.46 -21.78 -26.15
CA GLU A 153 32.05 -21.92 -27.49
C GLU A 153 33.58 -21.90 -27.46
N GLN A 154 34.18 -21.05 -26.63
CA GLN A 154 35.62 -21.03 -26.40
C GLN A 154 36.11 -22.33 -25.79
N ASP A 155 35.40 -22.86 -24.79
CA ASP A 155 35.70 -24.17 -24.18
C ASP A 155 35.60 -25.31 -25.19
N HIS A 156 34.59 -25.28 -26.06
CA HIS A 156 34.46 -26.24 -27.15
C HIS A 156 35.64 -26.14 -28.12
N THR A 157 36.00 -24.93 -28.53
CA THR A 157 37.10 -24.67 -29.47
C THR A 157 38.46 -25.05 -28.88
N ARG A 158 38.67 -24.76 -27.59
CA ARG A 158 39.87 -25.14 -26.84
C ARG A 158 40.08 -26.66 -26.80
N LYS A 159 39.00 -27.43 -26.66
CA LYS A 159 39.05 -28.90 -26.76
C LYS A 159 39.43 -29.38 -28.16
N LEU A 160 39.05 -28.63 -29.21
CA LEU A 160 39.36 -28.94 -30.61
C LEU A 160 40.77 -28.54 -31.03
N GLN A 161 41.49 -27.71 -30.26
CA GLN A 161 42.82 -27.19 -30.62
C GLN A 161 43.86 -28.31 -30.87
N ASN A 162 43.70 -29.46 -30.21
CA ASN A 162 44.60 -30.61 -30.36
C ASN A 162 44.28 -31.51 -31.56
N PHE A 163 43.21 -31.20 -32.32
CA PHE A 163 42.74 -32.04 -33.42
C PHE A 163 43.02 -31.42 -34.79
N ILE A 164 43.22 -32.29 -35.78
CA ILE A 164 43.38 -31.89 -37.17
C ILE A 164 42.00 -31.80 -37.84
N GLN A 165 41.70 -30.66 -38.44
CA GLN A 165 40.49 -30.43 -39.22
C GLN A 165 40.66 -30.95 -40.66
N THR A 166 39.66 -31.67 -41.17
CA THR A 166 39.60 -32.06 -42.58
C THR A 166 39.10 -30.93 -43.49
N VAL A 167 39.42 -30.99 -44.78
CA VAL A 167 38.91 -30.05 -45.81
C VAL A 167 37.45 -30.36 -46.22
N ALA A 168 36.91 -31.51 -45.83
CA ALA A 168 35.54 -31.93 -46.14
C ALA A 168 34.47 -30.99 -45.53
N LYS A 169 33.26 -31.03 -46.11
CA LYS A 169 32.06 -30.34 -45.61
C LYS A 169 30.98 -31.40 -45.32
N PRO A 170 30.63 -31.66 -44.04
CA PRO A 170 31.08 -30.99 -42.82
C PRO A 170 32.53 -31.33 -42.43
N PRO A 171 33.26 -30.40 -41.77
CA PRO A 171 34.61 -30.66 -41.30
C PRO A 171 34.60 -31.64 -40.13
N ILE A 172 35.50 -32.62 -40.19
CA ILE A 172 35.71 -33.62 -39.15
C ILE A 172 37.05 -33.30 -38.45
N PHE A 173 37.08 -33.50 -37.14
CA PHE A 173 38.28 -33.37 -36.32
C PHE A 173 38.80 -34.76 -35.96
N TYR A 174 40.07 -35.04 -36.23
CA TYR A 174 40.68 -36.31 -35.92
C TYR A 174 42.08 -36.13 -35.32
N LEU A 175 42.54 -37.14 -34.58
CA LEU A 175 43.88 -37.21 -34.03
C LEU A 175 44.56 -38.48 -34.58
N PRO A 176 45.66 -38.37 -35.33
CA PRO A 176 46.37 -39.54 -35.82
C PRO A 176 47.08 -40.26 -34.67
N GLY A 177 47.20 -41.59 -34.74
CA GLY A 177 47.87 -42.38 -33.69
C GLY A 177 49.38 -42.11 -33.56
N LYS A 178 50.04 -41.72 -34.66
CA LYS A 178 51.43 -41.22 -34.67
C LYS A 178 51.51 -40.01 -35.60
N HIS A 179 52.20 -38.98 -35.16
CA HIS A 179 52.40 -37.78 -35.96
C HIS A 179 53.59 -37.92 -36.91
N THR A 180 53.35 -37.62 -38.19
CA THR A 180 54.38 -37.35 -39.22
C THR A 180 54.55 -35.84 -39.38
N LEU A 181 55.66 -35.36 -39.94
CA LEU A 181 55.90 -33.92 -40.23
C LEU A 181 54.70 -33.23 -40.89
N ARG A 182 54.12 -33.85 -41.93
CA ARG A 182 52.91 -33.35 -42.60
C ARG A 182 51.71 -33.18 -41.66
N THR A 183 51.50 -34.12 -40.74
CA THR A 183 50.37 -34.04 -39.79
C THR A 183 50.60 -32.99 -38.70
N LEU A 184 51.86 -32.72 -38.33
CA LEU A 184 52.21 -31.64 -37.41
C LEU A 184 51.97 -30.26 -38.03
N GLU A 185 52.29 -30.10 -39.31
CA GLU A 185 51.97 -28.89 -40.07
C GLU A 185 50.45 -28.68 -40.14
N LEU A 186 49.68 -29.74 -40.44
CA LEU A 186 48.23 -29.68 -40.45
C LEU A 186 47.67 -29.31 -39.07
N LEU A 187 48.19 -29.87 -37.98
CA LEU A 187 47.79 -29.53 -36.61
C LEU A 187 48.08 -28.05 -36.29
N LYS A 188 49.25 -27.53 -36.67
CA LYS A 188 49.58 -26.11 -36.48
C LYS A 188 48.63 -25.21 -37.28
N ASN A 189 48.30 -25.59 -38.50
CA ASN A 189 47.38 -24.82 -39.34
C ASN A 189 45.96 -24.83 -38.77
N THR A 190 45.51 -25.95 -38.20
CA THR A 190 44.18 -26.07 -37.60
C THR A 190 44.11 -25.29 -36.29
N ALA A 191 45.14 -25.38 -35.44
CA ALA A 191 45.26 -24.57 -34.23
C ALA A 191 45.20 -23.06 -34.56
N LYS A 192 45.99 -22.58 -35.53
CA LYS A 192 45.95 -21.19 -35.99
C LYS A 192 44.56 -20.77 -36.47
N ARG A 193 43.89 -21.60 -37.26
CA ARG A 193 42.54 -21.31 -37.76
C ARG A 193 41.51 -21.21 -36.63
N LEU A 194 41.60 -22.09 -35.63
CA LEU A 194 40.73 -22.04 -34.46
C LEU A 194 41.03 -20.81 -33.59
N GLU A 195 42.31 -20.44 -33.42
CA GLU A 195 42.71 -19.22 -32.73
C GLU A 195 42.14 -17.97 -33.43
N GLU A 196 42.26 -17.87 -34.75
CA GLU A 196 41.63 -16.80 -35.54
C GLU A 196 40.10 -16.77 -35.42
N GLN A 197 39.45 -17.92 -35.25
CA GLN A 197 38.01 -17.98 -34.99
C GLN A 197 37.67 -17.49 -33.59
N VAL A 198 38.48 -17.84 -32.59
CA VAL A 198 38.32 -17.38 -31.20
C VAL A 198 38.52 -15.87 -31.12
N THR A 199 39.56 -15.31 -31.75
CA THR A 199 39.79 -13.85 -31.74
C THR A 199 38.64 -13.09 -32.41
N LYS A 200 38.18 -13.53 -33.58
CA LYS A 200 37.00 -12.95 -34.24
C LYS A 200 35.75 -13.02 -33.37
N ARG A 201 35.56 -14.12 -32.63
CA ARG A 201 34.44 -14.26 -31.69
C ARG A 201 34.59 -13.37 -30.45
N GLN A 202 35.81 -13.16 -29.96
CA GLN A 202 36.08 -12.22 -28.86
C GLN A 202 35.75 -10.79 -29.29
N GLU A 203 36.18 -10.36 -30.48
CA GLU A 203 35.82 -9.05 -31.02
C GLU A 203 34.30 -8.88 -31.19
N GLN A 204 33.59 -9.94 -31.61
CA GLN A 204 32.13 -9.93 -31.68
C GLN A 204 31.49 -9.82 -30.31
N LEU A 205 31.97 -10.57 -29.32
CA LEU A 205 31.50 -10.49 -27.93
C LEU A 205 31.71 -9.08 -27.35
N GLU A 206 32.85 -8.44 -27.61
CA GLU A 206 33.10 -7.07 -27.15
C GLU A 206 32.10 -6.09 -27.76
N LYS A 207 31.79 -6.23 -29.06
CA LYS A 207 30.76 -5.43 -29.74
C LYS A 207 29.37 -5.68 -29.15
N ASP A 208 29.02 -6.94 -28.89
CA ASP A 208 27.73 -7.32 -28.32
C ASP A 208 27.57 -6.80 -26.88
N LEU A 209 28.63 -6.88 -26.07
CA LEU A 209 28.64 -6.31 -24.72
C LEU A 209 28.52 -4.78 -24.75
N ALA A 210 29.25 -4.12 -25.66
CA ALA A 210 29.14 -2.68 -25.86
C ALA A 210 27.73 -2.28 -26.34
N ALA A 211 27.08 -3.08 -27.18
CA ALA A 211 25.71 -2.85 -27.62
C ALA A 211 24.71 -2.95 -26.45
N VAL A 212 24.90 -3.89 -25.52
CA VAL A 212 24.06 -3.98 -24.31
C VAL A 212 24.32 -2.80 -23.36
N ASP A 213 25.49 -2.18 -23.42
CA ASP A 213 25.82 -0.99 -22.64
C ASP A 213 25.27 0.30 -23.21
N THR A 214 25.28 0.46 -24.53
CA THR A 214 24.77 1.64 -25.23
C THR A 214 23.27 1.61 -25.47
N ALA A 215 22.65 0.42 -25.45
CA ALA A 215 21.20 0.30 -25.56
C ALA A 215 20.52 1.04 -24.39
N PRO A 216 19.68 2.06 -24.67
CA PRO A 216 18.88 2.69 -23.64
C PRO A 216 17.95 1.66 -23.00
N ILE A 217 17.82 1.76 -21.69
CA ILE A 217 17.06 0.85 -20.83
C ILE A 217 15.56 0.97 -21.09
#